data_AF-A0A941FQW9-F1
#
_entry.id   AF-A0A941FQW9-F1
#
_cell.length_a   1.000
_cell.length_b   1.000
_cell.length_c   1.000
_cell.angle_alpha   90.00
_cell.angle_beta   90.00
_cell.angle_gamma   90.00
#
_symmetry.space_group_name_H-M   'P 1'
#
loop_
_entity.id
_entity.type
_entity.pdbx_description
1 polymer ?
#
loop_
_entity_poly.entity_id
_entity_poly.type
_entity_poly.pdbx_seq_one_letter_code
_entity_poly.pdbx_strand_id
1 'polypeptide(L)'
;MFEITLLSFYLYYCSTGLFAKYPEDSIRLIFAIIITLSAYFIMRYVFSRITIDKLEKALSRSGIWFNLISLGLYVYGAYTLNFNFVGNGIQSYGILIDRDSPRLIGTFTDPNIFAFGNFIFFYYYLTHLKEKGAKFGLLLSSTTLLLTFSRGAILAVLFGVFYVVHYLQTKI
;
A
#
# COMPACT_ATOMS: atom_id res chain seq x y z
N MET A 1 -1.84 -27.90 10.14
CA MET A 1 -3.28 -28.18 10.01
C MET A 1 -3.94 -27.22 9.03
N PHE A 2 -3.74 -25.90 9.18
CA PHE A 2 -4.28 -24.89 8.28
C PHE A 2 -3.99 -25.16 6.79
N GLU A 3 -2.75 -25.44 6.40
CA GLU A 3 -2.37 -25.65 4.99
C GLU A 3 -3.04 -26.88 4.39
N ILE A 4 -3.21 -27.93 5.20
CA ILE A 4 -3.89 -29.15 4.78
C ILE A 4 -5.36 -28.83 4.53
N THR A 5 -6.03 -28.15 5.47
CA THR A 5 -7.43 -27.72 5.29
C THR A 5 -7.61 -26.80 4.08
N LEU A 6 -6.70 -25.84 3.88
CA LEU A 6 -6.70 -24.93 2.74
C LEU A 6 -6.60 -25.67 1.41
N LEU A 7 -5.62 -26.58 1.29
CA LEU A 7 -5.41 -27.38 0.09
C LEU A 7 -6.59 -28.32 -0.17
N SER A 8 -7.09 -29.01 0.86
CA SER A 8 -8.26 -29.87 0.75
C SER A 8 -9.50 -29.10 0.30
N PHE A 9 -9.71 -27.88 0.83
CA PHE A 9 -10.80 -27.00 0.43
C PHE A 9 -10.70 -26.63 -1.06
N TYR A 10 -9.54 -26.16 -1.52
CA TYR A 10 -9.37 -25.76 -2.91
C TYR A 10 -9.38 -26.94 -3.89
N LEU A 11 -8.88 -28.12 -3.49
CA LEU A 11 -8.99 -29.34 -4.30
C LEU A 11 -10.44 -29.76 -4.48
N TYR A 12 -11.23 -29.74 -3.40
CA TYR A 12 -12.67 -29.99 -3.47
C TYR A 12 -13.38 -28.93 -4.32
N TYR A 13 -13.03 -27.66 -4.17
CA TYR A 13 -13.62 -26.59 -4.95
C TYR A 13 -13.33 -26.74 -6.45
N CYS A 14 -12.08 -27.00 -6.83
CA CYS A 14 -11.69 -27.21 -8.23
C CYS A 14 -12.38 -28.43 -8.85
N SER A 15 -12.68 -29.49 -8.08
CA SER A 15 -13.40 -30.65 -8.60
C SER A 15 -14.87 -30.33 -8.95
N THR A 16 -15.51 -29.39 -8.24
CA THR A 16 -16.84 -28.90 -8.62
C THR A 16 -16.84 -28.10 -9.93
N GLY A 17 -15.72 -27.43 -10.25
CA GLY A 17 -15.55 -26.68 -11.49
C GLY A 17 -15.53 -27.55 -12.76
N LEU A 18 -15.17 -28.84 -12.65
CA LEU A 18 -15.18 -29.78 -13.77
C LEU A 18 -16.60 -30.12 -14.27
N PHE A 19 -17.60 -29.97 -13.41
CA PHE A 19 -19.01 -30.26 -13.72
C PHE A 19 -19.85 -29.00 -13.87
N ALA A 20 -19.21 -27.84 -13.98
CA ALA A 20 -19.89 -26.55 -14.04
C ALA A 20 -20.53 -26.30 -15.42
N LYS A 21 -21.63 -25.55 -15.41
CA LYS A 21 -22.37 -25.13 -16.62
C LYS A 21 -21.51 -24.32 -17.61
N TYR A 22 -20.49 -23.63 -17.10
CA TYR A 22 -19.54 -22.81 -17.87
C TYR A 22 -18.10 -23.29 -17.59
N PRO A 23 -17.59 -24.26 -18.35
CA PRO A 23 -16.28 -24.86 -18.10
C PRO A 23 -15.13 -23.86 -18.30
N GLU A 24 -15.25 -22.92 -19.25
CA GLU A 24 -14.22 -21.92 -19.54
C GLU A 24 -13.97 -20.97 -18.36
N ASP A 25 -15.04 -20.44 -17.75
CA ASP A 25 -14.93 -19.59 -16.56
C ASP A 25 -14.39 -20.37 -15.35
N SER A 26 -14.72 -21.65 -15.27
CA SER A 26 -14.23 -22.55 -14.22
C SER A 26 -12.73 -22.81 -14.35
N ILE A 27 -12.22 -22.99 -15.58
CA ILE A 27 -10.77 -23.12 -15.84
C ILE A 27 -10.03 -21.84 -15.42
N ARG A 28 -10.54 -20.66 -15.77
CA ARG A 28 -9.96 -19.37 -15.35
C ARG A 28 -9.87 -19.26 -13.83
N LEU A 29 -10.91 -19.69 -13.13
CA LEU A 29 -10.94 -19.68 -11.67
C LEU A 29 -9.94 -20.68 -11.06
N ILE A 30 -9.80 -21.87 -11.63
CA ILE A 30 -8.78 -22.86 -11.20
C ILE A 30 -7.37 -22.26 -11.34
N PHE A 31 -7.07 -21.58 -12.46
CA PHE A 31 -5.79 -20.89 -12.61
C PHE A 31 -5.59 -19.78 -11.57
N ALA A 32 -6.60 -18.97 -11.29
CA ALA A 32 -6.54 -17.94 -10.25
C ALA A 32 -6.26 -18.55 -8.87
N ILE A 33 -6.87 -19.69 -8.55
CA ILE A 33 -6.62 -20.43 -7.31
C ILE A 33 -5.18 -20.93 -7.24
N ILE A 34 -4.66 -21.52 -8.32
CA ILE A 34 -3.26 -22.00 -8.39
C ILE A 34 -2.29 -20.84 -8.16
N ILE A 35 -2.50 -19.70 -8.81
CA ILE A 35 -1.68 -18.50 -8.65
C ILE A 35 -1.73 -18.02 -7.19
N THR A 36 -2.92 -17.96 -6.61
CA THR A 36 -3.13 -17.50 -5.22
C THR A 36 -2.45 -18.43 -4.21
N LEU A 37 -2.59 -19.75 -4.37
CA LEU A 37 -1.94 -20.74 -3.52
C LEU A 37 -0.41 -20.67 -3.66
N SER A 38 0.10 -20.54 -4.89
CA SER A 38 1.53 -20.40 -5.14
C SER A 38 2.08 -19.16 -4.45
N ALA A 39 1.40 -18.02 -4.59
CA ALA A 39 1.75 -16.79 -3.90
C ALA A 39 1.75 -16.96 -2.38
N TYR A 40 0.74 -17.62 -1.81
CA TYR A 40 0.68 -17.91 -0.38
C TYR A 40 1.91 -18.72 0.11
N PHE A 41 2.24 -19.83 -0.56
CA PHE A 41 3.38 -20.66 -0.15
C PHE A 41 4.71 -19.94 -0.31
N ILE A 42 4.89 -19.16 -1.38
CA ILE A 42 6.09 -18.33 -1.58
C ILE A 42 6.21 -17.32 -0.46
N MET A 43 5.15 -16.56 -0.16
CA MET A 43 5.17 -15.53 0.89
C MET A 43 5.44 -16.15 2.27
N ARG A 44 4.79 -17.28 2.59
CA ARG A 44 5.03 -18.01 3.84
C ARG A 44 6.49 -18.48 3.94
N TYR A 45 7.03 -19.05 2.87
CA TYR A 45 8.42 -19.48 2.83
C TYR A 45 9.37 -18.31 3.07
N VAL A 46 9.18 -17.20 2.35
CA VAL A 46 9.98 -15.98 2.51
C VAL A 46 9.90 -15.47 3.95
N PHE A 47 8.71 -15.34 4.52
CA PHE A 47 8.56 -14.88 5.91
C PHE A 47 9.16 -15.84 6.93
N SER A 48 9.11 -17.16 6.70
CA SER A 48 9.75 -18.14 7.60
C SER A 48 11.28 -18.03 7.65
N ARG A 49 11.91 -17.38 6.65
CA ARG A 49 13.37 -17.22 6.54
C ARG A 49 13.85 -15.82 6.92
N ILE A 50 12.93 -14.88 7.16
CA ILE A 50 13.24 -13.49 7.47
C ILE A 50 13.12 -13.26 8.97
N THR A 51 14.12 -12.61 9.56
CA THR A 51 14.06 -12.12 10.94
C THR A 51 13.30 -10.80 10.99
N ILE A 52 12.67 -10.50 12.13
CA ILE A 52 11.91 -9.25 12.34
C ILE A 52 12.80 -8.03 12.02
N ASP A 53 14.04 -8.00 12.51
CA ASP A 53 14.99 -6.91 12.22
C ASP A 53 15.25 -6.70 10.72
N LYS A 54 15.27 -7.78 9.93
CA LYS A 54 15.46 -7.69 8.47
C LYS A 54 14.19 -7.18 7.80
N LEU A 55 13.02 -7.58 8.30
CA LEU A 55 11.73 -7.09 7.82
C LEU A 55 11.57 -5.59 8.08
N GLU A 56 11.90 -5.13 9.29
CA GLU A 56 11.88 -3.72 9.69
C GLU A 56 12.81 -2.89 8.79
N LYS A 57 14.06 -3.33 8.59
CA LYS A 57 14.99 -2.66 7.68
C LYS A 57 14.49 -2.64 6.23
N ALA A 58 13.85 -3.72 5.77
CA ALA A 58 13.27 -3.77 4.44
C ALA A 58 12.11 -2.78 4.30
N LEU A 59 11.23 -2.70 5.31
CA LEU A 59 10.10 -1.77 5.38
C LEU A 59 10.58 -0.31 5.43
N SER A 60 11.60 -0.03 6.25
CA SER A 60 12.20 1.30 6.34
C SER A 60 12.78 1.77 5.02
N ARG A 61 13.45 0.89 4.27
CA ARG A 61 14.08 1.26 2.99
C ARG A 61 13.05 1.36 1.87
N SER A 62 12.12 0.42 1.80
CA SER A 62 11.07 0.41 0.78
C SER A 62 10.17 1.63 0.92
N GLY A 63 9.83 2.05 2.15
CA GLY A 63 9.03 3.26 2.38
C GLY A 63 9.69 4.55 1.92
N ILE A 64 11.02 4.68 2.08
CA ILE A 64 11.77 5.84 1.59
C ILE A 64 11.72 5.87 0.06
N TRP A 65 12.06 4.76 -0.61
CA TRP A 65 12.04 4.68 -2.07
C TRP A 65 10.63 4.88 -2.64
N PHE A 66 9.63 4.26 -2.03
CA PHE A 66 8.23 4.42 -2.40
C PHE A 66 7.80 5.90 -2.39
N ASN A 67 8.11 6.62 -1.31
CA ASN A 67 7.74 8.03 -1.18
C ASN A 67 8.57 8.94 -2.10
N LEU A 68 9.87 8.68 -2.27
CA LEU A 68 10.72 9.43 -3.19
C LEU A 68 10.27 9.29 -4.64
N ILE A 69 10.00 8.06 -5.08
CA ILE A 69 9.50 7.80 -6.44
C ILE A 69 8.15 8.48 -6.63
N SER A 70 7.26 8.40 -5.63
CA SER A 70 5.93 9.02 -5.71
C SER A 70 5.99 10.54 -5.81
N LEU A 71 6.88 11.19 -5.06
CA LEU A 71 7.14 12.63 -5.20
C LEU A 71 7.74 12.96 -6.57
N GLY A 72 8.69 12.16 -7.05
CA GLY A 72 9.29 12.33 -8.37
C GLY A 72 8.23 12.26 -9.48
N LEU A 73 7.35 11.27 -9.43
CA LEU A 73 6.24 11.11 -10.37
C LEU A 73 5.22 12.26 -10.28
N TYR A 74 4.97 12.78 -9.08
CA TYR A 74 4.10 13.94 -8.88
C TYR A 74 4.68 15.20 -9.53
N VAL A 75 5.97 15.51 -9.30
CA VAL A 75 6.65 16.66 -9.91
C VAL A 75 6.74 16.50 -11.42
N TYR A 76 7.08 15.31 -11.90
CA TYR A 76 7.14 15.03 -13.33
C TYR A 76 5.77 15.17 -14.00
N GLY A 77 4.72 14.66 -13.37
CA GLY A 77 3.35 14.85 -13.84
C GLY A 77 2.95 16.32 -13.88
N ALA A 78 3.26 17.10 -12.85
CA ALA A 78 3.04 18.55 -12.83
C ALA A 78 3.78 19.27 -13.97
N TYR A 79 5.02 18.90 -14.24
CA TYR A 79 5.81 19.42 -15.36
C TYR A 79 5.16 19.11 -16.71
N THR A 80 4.68 17.87 -16.93
CA THR A 80 4.02 17.48 -18.19
C THR A 80 2.70 18.22 -18.44
N LEU A 81 2.05 18.67 -17.36
CA LEU A 81 0.86 19.50 -17.42
C LEU A 81 1.18 21.00 -17.52
N ASN A 82 2.45 21.37 -17.72
CA ASN A 82 2.94 22.75 -17.75
C ASN A 82 2.53 23.56 -16.50
N PHE A 83 2.41 22.89 -15.34
CA PHE A 83 1.88 23.47 -14.10
C PHE A 83 0.49 24.10 -14.24
N ASN A 84 -0.27 23.71 -15.26
CA ASN A 84 -1.66 24.08 -15.43
C ASN A 84 -2.55 23.05 -14.74
N PHE A 85 -3.09 23.44 -13.57
CA PHE A 85 -3.93 22.57 -12.75
C PHE A 85 -5.43 22.81 -12.96
N VAL A 86 -5.83 23.47 -14.05
CA VAL A 86 -7.24 23.72 -14.35
C VAL A 86 -7.88 22.46 -14.95
N GLY A 87 -8.97 22.00 -14.35
CA GLY A 87 -9.76 20.89 -14.85
C GLY A 87 -10.21 19.92 -13.77
N ASN A 88 -10.83 18.82 -14.22
CA ASN A 88 -11.35 17.79 -13.34
C ASN A 88 -11.15 16.41 -13.97
N GLY A 89 -10.59 15.47 -13.21
CA GLY A 89 -10.34 14.10 -13.64
C GLY A 89 -9.13 13.92 -14.57
N ILE A 90 -8.22 14.90 -14.64
CA ILE A 90 -7.02 14.81 -15.48
C ILE A 90 -5.95 14.03 -14.70
N GLN A 91 -5.55 12.87 -15.21
CA GLN A 91 -4.47 12.06 -14.65
C GLN A 91 -3.22 12.15 -15.51
N SER A 92 -2.07 12.39 -14.89
CA SER A 92 -0.77 12.33 -15.56
C SER A 92 0.29 11.80 -14.59
N TYR A 93 0.93 10.69 -14.91
CA TYR A 93 1.94 10.06 -14.04
C TYR A 93 1.48 9.94 -12.57
N GLY A 94 2.13 10.66 -11.64
CA GLY A 94 1.83 10.60 -10.20
C GLY A 94 0.89 11.69 -9.68
N ILE A 95 0.22 12.44 -10.57
CA ILE A 95 -0.72 13.51 -10.21
C ILE A 95 -2.12 13.25 -10.81
N LEU A 96 -3.14 13.59 -10.01
CA LEU A 96 -4.54 13.67 -10.42
C LEU A 96 -5.03 15.10 -10.15
N ILE A 97 -5.50 15.79 -11.19
CA ILE A 97 -6.24 17.04 -11.03
C ILE A 97 -7.70 16.71 -10.77
N ASP A 98 -8.19 17.08 -9.60
CA ASP A 98 -9.58 16.90 -9.16
C ASP A 98 -10.07 18.23 -8.60
N ARG A 99 -11.06 18.85 -9.26
CA ARG A 99 -11.60 20.18 -8.94
C ARG A 99 -10.51 21.24 -8.80
N ASP A 100 -9.69 21.38 -9.84
CA ASP A 100 -8.56 22.31 -9.91
C ASP A 100 -7.46 22.11 -8.85
N SER A 101 -7.51 20.98 -8.11
CA SER A 101 -6.54 20.65 -7.07
C SER A 101 -5.59 19.54 -7.56
N PRO A 102 -4.25 19.77 -7.53
CA PRO A 102 -3.26 18.77 -7.88
C PRO A 102 -3.07 17.78 -6.72
N ARG A 103 -3.66 16.60 -6.84
CA ARG A 103 -3.61 15.54 -5.82
C ARG A 103 -2.54 14.51 -6.17
N LEU A 104 -1.71 14.14 -5.21
CA LEU A 104 -0.71 13.09 -5.38
C LEU A 104 -1.38 11.70 -5.39
N ILE A 105 -1.11 10.95 -6.45
CA ILE A 105 -1.49 9.54 -6.62
C ILE A 105 -0.27 8.61 -6.69
N GLY A 106 0.93 9.16 -6.90
CA GLY A 106 2.19 8.42 -6.85
C GLY A 106 2.23 7.25 -7.85
N THR A 107 2.40 6.02 -7.36
CA THR A 107 2.37 4.79 -8.17
C THR A 107 0.96 4.18 -8.30
N PHE A 108 -0.06 4.82 -7.74
CA PHE A 108 -1.45 4.38 -7.76
C PHE A 108 -2.30 5.28 -8.65
N THR A 109 -3.56 4.89 -8.86
CA THR A 109 -4.53 5.64 -9.68
C THR A 109 -5.46 6.54 -8.86
N ASP A 110 -5.55 6.31 -7.54
CA ASP A 110 -6.44 7.05 -6.64
C ASP A 110 -5.66 7.57 -5.41
N PRO A 111 -5.88 8.84 -5.02
CA PRO A 111 -5.16 9.46 -3.91
C PRO A 111 -5.47 8.85 -2.55
N ASN A 112 -6.68 8.30 -2.35
CA ASN A 112 -7.04 7.63 -1.09
C ASN A 112 -6.42 6.23 -1.01
N ILE A 113 -6.36 5.50 -2.13
CA ILE A 113 -5.65 4.21 -2.20
C ILE A 113 -4.16 4.41 -1.97
N PHE A 114 -3.57 5.46 -2.57
CA PHE A 114 -2.18 5.85 -2.29
C PHE A 114 -1.97 6.10 -0.80
N ALA A 115 -2.83 6.92 -0.18
CA ALA A 115 -2.73 7.24 1.23
C ALA A 115 -2.83 6.00 2.13
N PHE A 116 -3.75 5.08 1.81
CA PHE A 116 -3.89 3.81 2.50
C PHE A 116 -2.61 2.97 2.45
N GLY A 117 -2.01 2.83 1.27
CA GLY A 117 -0.73 2.14 1.11
C GLY A 117 0.40 2.81 1.90
N ASN A 118 0.40 4.15 1.94
CA ASN A 118 1.44 4.92 2.61
C ASN A 118 1.33 4.93 4.15
N PHE A 119 0.17 4.58 4.72
CA PHE A 119 0.01 4.50 6.18
C PHE A 119 0.97 3.50 6.83
N ILE A 120 1.24 2.36 6.18
CA ILE A 120 2.19 1.36 6.69
C ILE A 120 3.55 2.01 6.94
N PHE A 121 4.04 2.83 6.00
CA PHE A 121 5.32 3.51 6.14
C PHE A 121 5.25 4.62 7.19
N PHE A 122 4.20 5.44 7.15
CA PHE A 122 4.00 6.54 8.09
C PHE A 122 4.03 6.05 9.55
N TYR A 123 3.19 5.05 9.89
CA TYR A 123 3.10 4.54 11.25
C TYR A 123 4.35 3.75 11.67
N TYR A 124 5.01 3.07 10.73
CA TYR A 124 6.30 2.45 11.00
C TYR A 124 7.34 3.50 11.44
N TYR A 125 7.51 4.58 10.67
CA TYR A 125 8.46 5.63 11.04
C TYR A 125 8.07 6.39 12.31
N LEU A 126 6.77 6.59 12.54
CA LEU A 126 6.25 7.24 13.74
C LEU A 126 6.60 6.45 15.01
N THR A 127 6.59 5.12 14.94
CA THR A 127 6.89 4.24 16.07
C THR A 127 8.39 3.94 16.22
N HIS A 128 9.18 4.10 15.17
CA HIS A 128 10.62 3.77 15.13
C HIS A 128 11.52 5.01 15.01
N LEU A 129 11.15 6.13 15.67
CA LEU A 129 11.85 7.43 15.56
C LEU A 129 13.35 7.42 15.92
N LYS A 130 13.81 6.41 16.70
CA LYS A 130 15.21 6.27 17.08
C LYS A 130 16.07 5.69 15.95
N GLU A 131 15.47 5.09 14.93
CA GLU A 131 16.21 4.51 13.82
C GLU A 131 16.77 5.57 12.86
N LYS A 132 17.93 5.25 12.27
CA LYS A 132 18.58 6.12 11.28
C LYS A 132 17.70 6.20 10.02
N GLY A 133 17.32 7.41 9.65
CA GLY A 133 16.47 7.66 8.49
C GLY A 133 14.97 7.62 8.77
N ALA A 134 14.52 7.19 9.96
CA ALA A 134 13.10 7.19 10.30
C ALA A 134 12.51 8.60 10.32
N LYS A 135 13.22 9.60 10.85
CA LYS A 135 12.77 11.01 10.80
C LYS A 135 12.60 11.52 9.38
N PHE A 136 13.52 11.16 8.48
CA PHE A 136 13.45 11.52 7.07
C PHE A 136 12.30 10.79 6.36
N GLY A 137 12.14 9.49 6.60
CA GLY A 137 11.01 8.71 6.10
C GLY A 137 9.66 9.22 6.62
N LEU A 138 9.59 9.66 7.87
CA LEU A 138 8.39 10.27 8.45
C LEU A 138 8.06 11.59 7.75
N LEU A 139 9.05 12.46 7.52
CA LEU A 139 8.85 13.71 6.79
C LEU A 139 8.37 13.45 5.36
N LEU A 140 9.00 12.50 4.66
CA LEU A 140 8.61 12.10 3.31
C LEU A 140 7.17 11.58 3.26
N SER A 141 6.84 10.60 4.11
CA SER A 141 5.51 9.98 4.16
C SER A 141 4.43 10.97 4.60
N SER A 142 4.74 11.90 5.52
CA SER A 142 3.83 12.99 5.89
C SER A 142 3.58 13.93 4.71
N THR A 143 4.63 14.30 3.98
CA THR A 143 4.53 15.22 2.84
C THR A 143 3.67 14.60 1.73
N THR A 144 3.92 13.34 1.37
CA THR A 144 3.12 12.65 0.36
C THR A 144 1.68 12.44 0.80
N LEU A 145 1.41 12.15 2.08
CA LEU A 145 0.05 12.09 2.62
C LEU A 145 -0.67 13.42 2.51
N LEU A 146 -0.02 14.54 2.84
CA LEU A 146 -0.61 15.87 2.70
C LEU A 146 -0.92 16.21 1.24
N LEU A 147 0.02 15.90 0.33
CA LEU A 147 -0.14 16.15 -1.11
C LEU A 147 -1.27 15.33 -1.75
N THR A 148 -1.76 14.25 -1.12
CA THR A 148 -2.96 13.53 -1.62
C THR A 148 -4.24 14.38 -1.49
N PHE A 149 -4.22 15.42 -0.64
CA PHE A 149 -5.39 16.20 -0.24
C PHE A 149 -6.59 15.33 0.19
N SER A 150 -6.35 14.11 0.67
CA SER A 150 -7.40 13.21 1.12
C SER A 150 -7.85 13.60 2.54
N ARG A 151 -9.08 14.10 2.66
CA ARG A 151 -9.70 14.42 3.97
C ARG A 151 -9.74 13.20 4.88
N GLY A 152 -10.06 12.04 4.31
CA GLY A 152 -10.05 10.77 5.04
C GLY A 152 -8.66 10.40 5.54
N ALA A 153 -7.62 10.62 4.73
CA ALA A 153 -6.26 10.36 5.16
C ALA A 153 -5.79 11.29 6.28
N ILE A 154 -6.11 12.59 6.18
CA ILE A 154 -5.79 13.57 7.23
C ILE A 154 -6.47 13.17 8.54
N LEU A 155 -7.77 12.83 8.51
CA LEU A 155 -8.48 12.37 9.71
C LEU A 155 -7.87 11.09 10.27
N ALA A 156 -7.54 10.11 9.43
CA ALA A 156 -6.93 8.86 9.87
C ALA A 156 -5.58 9.08 10.57
N VAL A 157 -4.74 9.96 10.01
CA VAL A 157 -3.45 10.34 10.62
C VAL A 157 -3.68 11.05 11.96
N LEU A 158 -4.61 12.00 12.04
CA LEU A 158 -4.93 12.72 13.28
C LEU A 158 -5.37 11.75 14.39
N PHE A 159 -6.31 10.85 14.09
CA PHE A 159 -6.78 9.85 15.05
C PHE A 159 -5.68 8.86 15.45
N GLY A 160 -4.88 8.39 14.50
CA GLY A 160 -3.81 7.44 14.80
C GLY A 160 -2.67 8.06 15.60
N VAL A 161 -2.27 9.30 15.31
CA VAL A 161 -1.29 10.04 16.12
C VAL A 161 -1.83 10.27 17.53
N PHE A 162 -3.09 10.70 17.67
CA PHE A 162 -3.73 10.86 18.97
C PHE A 162 -3.70 9.55 19.79
N TYR A 163 -4.05 8.43 19.15
CA TYR A 163 -3.99 7.11 19.77
C TYR A 163 -2.57 6.73 20.21
N VAL A 164 -1.58 6.90 19.34
CA VAL A 164 -0.17 6.58 19.65
C VAL A 164 0.35 7.42 20.80
N VAL A 165 0.06 8.73 20.83
CA VAL A 165 0.47 9.61 21.93
C VAL A 165 -0.17 9.19 23.25
N HIS A 166 -1.48 8.91 23.25
CA HIS A 166 -2.20 8.47 24.44
C HIS A 166 -1.70 7.12 24.96
N TYR A 167 -1.42 6.17 24.06
CA TYR A 167 -0.86 4.87 24.39
C TYR A 167 0.56 4.96 24.97
N LEU A 168 1.39 5.87 24.45
CA LEU A 168 2.74 6.09 24.96
C LEU A 168 2.72 6.76 26.35
N GLN A 169 1.78 7.66 26.60
CA GLN A 169 1.62 8.32 27.91
C GLN A 169 1.15 7.38 29.02
N THR A 170 0.39 6.34 28.69
CA THR A 170 -0.13 5.35 29.68
C THR A 170 0.90 4.28 30.06
N LYS A 171 2.05 4.21 29.37
CA LYS A 171 3.13 3.24 29.64
C LYS A 171 4.35 3.83 30.36
N ILE A 172 4.38 5.15 30.55
CA ILE A 172 5.41 5.87 31.33
C ILE A 172 4.89 6.07 32.74
#